data_AF-A0A8I2ZA17-F1
#
_entry.id   AF-A0A8I2ZA17-F1
#
_cell.length_a   1.000
_cell.length_b   1.000
_cell.length_c   1.000
_cell.angle_alpha   90.00
_cell.angle_beta   90.00
_cell.angle_gamma   90.00
#
_symmetry.space_group_name_H-M   'P 1'
#
loop_
_entity.id
_entity.type
_entity.pdbx_description
1 polymer ?
#
loop_
_entity_poly.entity_id
_entity_poly.type
_entity_poly.pdbx_seq_one_letter_code
_entity_poly.pdbx_strand_id
1 'polypeptide(L)'
;MDDSDDEPLALSSHALAALAEFNAEKDAHQKRFEELNAKAEENAARNVPLSMSVFEEDWNKSQFWYSDETALAYAGELLRDADEADTVAVVSAPSVFIALRNLLGQYGPEQPKPKIILLEHDDRFRMFPEFICRAQRSGYSHRLRSAILERRLPDQSCYDGPMAG
;
A
#
# COMPACT_ATOMS: atom_id res chain seq x y z
N MET A 1 -7.66 -54.14 -19.51
CA MET A 1 -8.12 -53.13 -20.48
C MET A 1 -7.31 -51.90 -20.18
N ASP A 2 -6.41 -51.62 -21.11
CA ASP A 2 -5.54 -50.47 -21.37
C ASP A 2 -4.92 -49.66 -20.21
N ASP A 3 -3.59 -49.68 -20.20
CA ASP A 3 -2.66 -49.05 -19.25
C ASP A 3 -2.01 -47.85 -19.94
N SER A 4 -2.79 -46.80 -20.20
CA SER A 4 -2.35 -45.58 -20.89
C SER A 4 -2.67 -44.35 -20.05
N ASP A 5 -2.03 -44.29 -18.87
CA ASP A 5 -2.09 -43.14 -17.95
C ASP A 5 -0.68 -42.54 -17.70
N ASP A 6 0.28 -42.87 -18.58
CA ASP A 6 1.70 -42.50 -18.48
C ASP A 6 2.10 -41.33 -19.41
N GLU A 7 1.14 -40.55 -19.93
CA GLU A 7 1.48 -39.26 -20.55
C GLU A 7 1.75 -38.22 -19.44
N PRO A 8 2.95 -37.62 -19.38
CA PRO A 8 3.25 -36.61 -18.38
C PRO A 8 2.33 -35.40 -18.61
N LEU A 9 1.59 -35.00 -17.57
CA LEU A 9 0.77 -33.79 -17.55
C LEU A 9 1.66 -32.57 -17.91
N ALA A 10 1.56 -32.12 -19.15
CA ALA A 10 2.32 -30.99 -19.67
C ALA A 10 1.39 -29.84 -20.04
N LEU A 11 1.84 -28.60 -19.79
CA LEU A 11 1.13 -27.41 -20.24
C LEU A 11 1.11 -27.36 -21.77
N SER A 12 -0.02 -26.94 -22.34
CA SER A 12 -0.09 -26.65 -23.77
C SER A 12 0.91 -25.54 -24.14
N SER A 13 1.36 -25.52 -25.39
CA SER A 13 2.27 -24.47 -25.88
C SER A 13 1.73 -23.05 -25.67
N HIS A 14 0.42 -22.87 -25.83
CA HIS A 14 -0.25 -21.60 -25.57
C HIS A 14 -0.23 -21.23 -24.08
N ALA A 15 -0.46 -22.19 -23.18
CA ALA A 15 -0.38 -21.96 -21.74
C ALA A 15 1.05 -21.64 -21.28
N LEU A 16 2.07 -22.30 -21.85
CA LEU A 16 3.48 -21.97 -21.57
C LEU A 16 3.85 -20.56 -22.03
N ALA A 17 3.37 -20.16 -23.22
CA ALA A 17 3.60 -18.80 -23.73
C ALA A 17 2.94 -17.74 -22.84
N ALA A 18 1.68 -17.95 -22.45
CA ALA A 18 0.96 -17.04 -21.55
C ALA A 18 1.63 -16.96 -20.17
N LEU A 19 2.14 -18.08 -19.64
CA LEU A 19 2.89 -18.10 -18.38
C LEU A 19 4.21 -17.33 -18.48
N ALA A 20 4.93 -17.45 -19.60
CA ALA A 20 6.17 -16.70 -19.84
C ALA A 20 5.92 -15.19 -19.93
N GLU A 21 4.86 -14.77 -20.63
CA GLU A 21 4.43 -13.37 -20.72
C GLU A 21 4.06 -12.81 -19.34
N PHE A 22 3.24 -13.53 -18.57
CA PHE A 22 2.85 -13.15 -17.21
C PHE A 22 4.07 -13.00 -16.28
N ASN A 23 5.04 -13.91 -16.34
CA ASN A 23 6.26 -13.80 -15.53
C ASN A 23 7.11 -12.59 -15.94
N ALA A 24 7.21 -12.29 -17.25
CA ALA A 24 7.92 -11.11 -17.72
C ALA A 24 7.26 -9.80 -17.26
N GLU A 25 5.93 -9.74 -17.24
CA GLU A 25 5.18 -8.60 -16.69
C GLU A 25 5.45 -8.43 -15.19
N LYS A 26 5.42 -9.52 -14.41
CA LYS A 26 5.75 -9.49 -12.99
C LYS A 26 7.16 -8.99 -12.70
N ASP A 27 8.15 -9.46 -13.47
CA ASP A 27 9.54 -9.02 -13.32
C ASP A 27 9.69 -7.52 -13.66
N ALA A 28 9.02 -7.05 -14.71
CA ALA A 28 9.03 -5.64 -15.09
C ALA A 28 8.39 -4.77 -14.01
N HIS A 29 7.29 -5.24 -13.41
CA HIS A 29 6.61 -4.53 -12.32
C HIS A 29 7.48 -4.47 -11.06
N GLN A 30 8.08 -5.59 -10.66
CA GLN A 30 9.00 -5.66 -9.52
C GLN A 30 10.16 -4.67 -9.67
N LYS A 31 10.76 -4.58 -10.87
CA LYS A 31 11.81 -3.60 -11.16
C LYS A 31 11.33 -2.15 -11.01
N ARG A 32 10.14 -1.81 -11.51
CA ARG A 32 9.57 -0.46 -11.34
C ARG A 32 9.35 -0.12 -9.87
N PHE A 33 8.87 -1.09 -9.09
CA PHE A 33 8.69 -0.92 -7.65
C PHE A 33 10.02 -0.69 -6.92
N GLU A 34 11.05 -1.48 -7.24
CA GLU A 34 12.39 -1.32 -6.67
C GLU A 34 13.02 0.02 -7.02
N GLU A 35 12.89 0.47 -8.27
CA GLU A 35 13.36 1.78 -8.71
C GLU A 35 12.66 2.93 -7.96
N LEU A 36 11.35 2.80 -7.72
CA LEU A 36 10.58 3.78 -6.97
C LEU A 36 10.93 3.78 -5.49
N ASN A 37 11.15 2.60 -4.89
CA ASN A 37 11.59 2.50 -3.51
C ASN A 37 12.99 3.09 -3.32
N ALA A 38 13.92 2.82 -4.24
CA ALA A 38 15.27 3.39 -4.23
C ALA A 38 15.25 4.93 -4.38
N LYS A 39 14.28 5.47 -5.12
CA LYS A 39 14.09 6.91 -5.32
C LYS A 39 13.10 7.53 -4.34
N ALA A 40 12.53 6.77 -3.40
CA ALA A 40 11.43 7.24 -2.56
C ALA A 40 11.86 8.44 -1.70
N GLU A 41 13.07 8.41 -1.15
CA GLU A 41 13.62 9.53 -0.37
C GLU A 41 13.85 10.78 -1.23
N GLU A 42 14.39 10.63 -2.44
CA GLU A 42 14.62 11.74 -3.39
C GLU A 42 13.29 12.31 -3.91
N ASN A 43 12.34 11.45 -4.25
CA ASN A 43 11.01 11.82 -4.74
C ASN A 43 10.17 12.48 -3.63
N ALA A 44 10.32 12.06 -2.38
CA ALA A 44 9.70 12.72 -1.23
C ALA A 44 10.25 14.14 -1.05
N ALA A 45 11.56 14.33 -1.23
CA ALA A 45 12.18 15.67 -1.19
C ALA A 45 11.77 16.56 -2.37
N ARG A 46 11.53 15.96 -3.55
CA ARG A 46 11.09 16.66 -4.76
C ARG A 46 9.59 16.78 -4.93
N ASN A 47 8.82 16.18 -4.03
CA ASN A 47 7.37 16.22 -4.03
C ASN A 47 6.76 15.73 -5.35
N VAL A 48 7.36 14.68 -5.91
CA VAL A 48 6.89 14.08 -7.18
C VAL A 48 5.58 13.33 -6.90
N PRO A 49 4.50 13.59 -7.66
CA PRO A 49 3.22 12.91 -7.48
C PRO A 49 3.37 11.39 -7.63
N LEU A 50 2.84 10.65 -6.67
CA LEU A 50 2.83 9.19 -6.69
C LEU A 50 1.51 8.68 -7.27
N SER A 51 1.59 7.62 -8.07
CA SER A 51 0.43 6.95 -8.66
C SER A 51 0.19 5.60 -8.00
N MET A 52 -1.09 5.24 -7.81
CA MET A 52 -1.49 3.91 -7.32
C MET A 52 -1.19 2.79 -8.32
N SER A 53 -0.98 3.10 -9.60
CA SER A 53 -0.65 2.11 -10.65
C SER A 53 0.67 1.37 -10.42
N VAL A 54 1.47 1.82 -9.45
CA VAL A 54 2.74 1.19 -9.01
C VAL A 54 2.48 0.07 -7.99
N PHE A 55 1.34 0.11 -7.31
CA PHE A 55 0.99 -0.86 -6.27
C PHE A 55 -0.05 -1.81 -6.86
N GLU A 56 0.39 -2.95 -7.39
CA GLU A 56 -0.53 -3.97 -7.91
C GLU A 56 -1.54 -4.44 -6.86
N GLU A 57 -2.80 -4.62 -7.27
CA GLU A 57 -3.82 -5.20 -6.41
C GLU A 57 -3.53 -6.69 -6.16
N ASP A 58 -3.42 -7.09 -4.90
CA ASP A 58 -3.29 -8.50 -4.52
C ASP A 58 -4.66 -9.05 -4.13
N TRP A 59 -5.28 -9.78 -5.05
CA TRP A 59 -6.60 -10.37 -4.89
C TRP A 59 -6.63 -11.43 -3.76
N ASN A 60 -5.51 -12.13 -3.52
CA ASN A 60 -5.40 -13.08 -2.40
C ASN A 60 -5.44 -12.38 -1.04
N LYS A 61 -5.09 -11.09 -0.98
CA LYS A 61 -5.17 -10.26 0.21
C LYS A 61 -6.46 -9.43 0.28
N SER A 62 -7.38 -9.63 -0.69
CA SER A 62 -8.59 -8.82 -0.85
C SER A 62 -8.30 -7.31 -0.87
N GLN A 63 -7.21 -6.93 -1.55
CA GLN A 63 -6.86 -5.53 -1.72
C GLN A 63 -7.57 -4.96 -2.94
N PHE A 64 -8.33 -3.91 -2.72
CA PHE A 64 -9.01 -3.15 -3.77
C PHE A 64 -8.71 -1.68 -3.58
N TRP A 65 -8.32 -0.99 -4.64
CA TRP A 65 -8.03 0.44 -4.58
C TRP A 65 -9.27 1.25 -4.95
N TYR A 66 -9.45 2.39 -4.28
CA TYR A 66 -10.42 3.38 -4.73
C TYR A 66 -9.98 3.94 -6.08
N SER A 67 -10.95 4.30 -6.93
CA SER A 67 -10.66 5.09 -8.13
C SER A 67 -10.03 6.43 -7.74
N ASP A 68 -9.26 7.02 -8.67
CA ASP A 68 -8.63 8.32 -8.44
C ASP A 68 -9.66 9.39 -8.03
N GLU A 69 -10.83 9.40 -8.67
CA GLU A 69 -11.94 10.30 -8.31
C GLU A 69 -12.39 10.12 -6.87
N THR A 70 -12.61 8.87 -6.44
CA THR A 70 -13.09 8.55 -5.09
C THR A 70 -12.02 8.86 -4.05
N ALA A 71 -10.76 8.51 -4.33
CA ALA A 71 -9.64 8.77 -3.45
C ALA A 71 -9.42 10.28 -3.27
N LEU A 72 -9.51 11.06 -4.36
CA LEU A 72 -9.41 12.51 -4.34
C LEU A 72 -10.55 13.16 -3.56
N ALA A 73 -11.78 12.69 -3.75
CA ALA A 73 -12.94 13.18 -3.02
C ALA A 73 -12.76 12.98 -1.50
N TYR A 74 -12.38 11.77 -1.06
CA TYR A 74 -12.11 11.51 0.35
C TYR A 74 -10.93 12.32 0.90
N ALA A 75 -9.83 12.45 0.13
CA ALA A 75 -8.68 13.23 0.55
C ALA A 75 -9.04 14.73 0.72
N GLY A 76 -9.83 15.29 -0.19
CA GLY A 76 -10.34 16.66 -0.08
C GLY A 76 -11.21 16.85 1.16
N GLU A 77 -12.12 15.92 1.44
CA GLU A 77 -12.96 15.97 2.63
C GLU A 77 -12.16 15.82 3.95
N LEU A 78 -11.11 15.01 3.96
CA LEU A 78 -10.22 14.85 5.13
C LEU A 78 -9.36 16.08 5.40
N LEU A 79 -9.08 16.88 4.37
CA LEU A 79 -8.33 18.13 4.49
C LEU A 79 -9.25 19.35 4.70
N ARG A 80 -10.56 19.19 4.55
CA ARG A 80 -11.52 20.27 4.77
C ARG A 80 -11.54 20.62 6.25
N ASP A 81 -11.10 21.85 6.54
CA ASP A 81 -10.95 22.42 7.89
C ASP A 81 -9.82 21.80 8.75
N ALA A 82 -8.96 20.96 8.16
CA ALA A 82 -7.80 20.41 8.88
C ALA A 82 -6.62 21.40 8.89
N ASP A 83 -5.99 21.55 10.05
CA ASP A 83 -4.83 22.43 10.23
C ASP A 83 -3.60 21.67 10.78
N GLU A 84 -2.54 22.40 11.10
CA GLU A 84 -1.27 21.84 11.61
C GLU A 84 -1.37 21.19 12.99
N ALA A 85 -2.42 21.45 13.76
CA ALA A 85 -2.69 20.79 15.04
C ALA A 85 -3.35 19.41 14.85
N ASP A 86 -3.92 19.15 13.68
CA ASP A 86 -4.65 17.93 13.39
C ASP A 86 -3.75 16.76 12.97
N THR A 87 -4.29 15.55 13.14
CA THR A 87 -3.66 14.33 12.64
C THR A 87 -4.68 13.46 11.92
N VAL A 88 -4.45 13.24 10.62
CA VAL A 88 -5.28 12.39 9.77
C VAL A 88 -4.66 10.99 9.70
N ALA A 89 -5.34 10.00 10.27
CA ALA A 89 -4.95 8.61 10.17
C ALA A 89 -5.80 7.90 9.09
N VAL A 90 -5.15 7.42 8.04
CA VAL A 90 -5.76 6.63 6.96
C VAL A 90 -5.55 5.16 7.28
N VAL A 91 -6.63 4.38 7.35
CA VAL A 91 -6.60 2.97 7.76
C VAL A 91 -7.03 2.09 6.61
N SER A 92 -6.16 1.17 6.18
CA SER A 92 -6.49 0.17 5.16
C SER A 92 -7.05 0.78 3.86
N ALA A 93 -6.60 1.99 3.51
CA ALA A 93 -7.04 2.79 2.37
C ALA A 93 -5.86 3.54 1.72
N PRO A 94 -4.87 2.83 1.16
CA PRO A 94 -3.63 3.45 0.71
C PRO A 94 -3.83 4.40 -0.47
N SER A 95 -4.83 4.16 -1.32
CA SER A 95 -5.20 5.05 -2.43
C SER A 95 -5.60 6.46 -1.94
N VAL A 96 -6.38 6.54 -0.85
CA VAL A 96 -6.71 7.84 -0.22
C VAL A 96 -5.47 8.50 0.35
N PHE A 97 -4.59 7.73 0.99
CA PHE A 97 -3.34 8.26 1.54
C PHE A 97 -2.42 8.86 0.46
N ILE A 98 -2.26 8.18 -0.68
CA ILE A 98 -1.48 8.70 -1.81
C ILE A 98 -2.11 9.99 -2.36
N ALA A 99 -3.44 10.02 -2.55
CA ALA A 99 -4.14 11.23 -2.97
C ALA A 99 -3.92 12.39 -1.98
N LEU A 100 -3.96 12.10 -0.68
CA LEU A 100 -3.76 13.07 0.38
C LEU A 100 -2.32 13.61 0.41
N ARG A 101 -1.30 12.76 0.23
CA ARG A 101 0.09 13.21 0.04
C ARG A 101 0.24 14.11 -1.19
N ASN A 102 -0.35 13.72 -2.31
CA ASN A 102 -0.26 14.49 -3.56
C ASN A 102 -0.94 15.86 -3.42
N LEU A 103 -2.05 15.97 -2.67
CA LEU A 103 -2.70 17.25 -2.36
C LEU A 103 -1.84 18.11 -1.44
N LEU A 104 -1.33 17.57 -0.33
CA LEU A 104 -0.44 18.30 0.59
C LEU A 104 0.88 18.71 -0.07
N GLY A 105 1.30 17.99 -1.11
CA GLY A 105 2.41 18.36 -1.95
C GLY A 105 2.17 19.67 -2.71
N GLN A 106 0.94 19.93 -3.13
CA GLN A 106 0.59 21.16 -3.84
C GLN A 106 0.50 22.38 -2.91
N TYR A 107 0.43 22.16 -1.59
CA TYR A 107 0.35 23.24 -0.62
C TYR A 107 1.69 23.97 -0.51
N GLY A 108 1.63 25.30 -0.56
CA GLY A 108 2.77 26.17 -0.35
C GLY A 108 3.36 26.06 1.07
N PRO A 109 4.56 26.61 1.30
CA PRO A 109 5.26 26.50 2.58
C PRO A 109 4.53 27.17 3.75
N GLU A 110 3.67 28.16 3.48
CA GLU A 110 2.93 28.91 4.51
C GLU A 110 1.52 28.35 4.77
N GLN A 111 1.08 27.33 4.02
CA GLN A 111 -0.23 26.72 4.26
C GLN A 111 -0.11 25.72 5.42
N PRO A 112 -1.03 25.74 6.40
CA PRO A 112 -1.03 24.78 7.50
C PRO A 112 -1.25 23.37 6.93
N LYS A 113 -0.44 22.40 7.39
CA LYS A 113 -0.52 21.01 6.94
C LYS A 113 -0.77 20.10 8.13
N PRO A 114 -1.86 19.30 8.14
CA PRO A 114 -2.05 18.30 9.17
C PRO A 114 -0.97 17.22 9.09
N LYS A 115 -0.69 16.58 10.23
CA LYS A 115 0.11 15.37 10.24
C LYS A 115 -0.69 14.22 9.63
N ILE A 116 -0.08 13.40 8.79
CA ILE A 116 -0.75 12.25 8.17
C ILE A 116 -0.08 10.95 8.61
N ILE A 117 -0.86 9.88 8.74
CA ILE A 117 -0.39 8.56 9.13
C ILE A 117 -1.11 7.51 8.27
N LEU A 118 -0.38 6.52 7.78
CA LEU A 118 -0.93 5.37 7.06
C LEU A 118 -0.85 4.12 7.95
N LEU A 119 -2.00 3.56 8.31
CA LEU A 119 -2.13 2.33 9.08
C LEU A 119 -2.47 1.16 8.14
N GLU A 120 -1.45 0.40 7.76
CA GLU A 120 -1.55 -0.63 6.72
C GLU A 120 -0.88 -1.93 7.09
N HIS A 121 -1.40 -3.02 6.53
CA HIS A 121 -0.77 -4.33 6.62
C HIS A 121 0.18 -4.60 5.44
N ASP A 122 0.00 -3.89 4.32
CA ASP A 122 0.82 -4.12 3.14
C ASP A 122 2.19 -3.44 3.26
N ASP A 123 3.22 -4.26 3.43
CA ASP A 123 4.60 -3.83 3.59
C ASP A 123 5.17 -3.05 2.38
N ARG A 124 4.54 -3.10 1.21
CA ARG A 124 4.95 -2.30 0.05
C ARG A 124 4.87 -0.79 0.35
N PHE A 125 4.00 -0.39 1.27
CA PHE A 125 3.87 1.00 1.69
C PHE A 125 4.88 1.42 2.77
N ARG A 126 5.77 0.52 3.23
CA ARG A 126 6.86 0.85 4.18
C ARG A 126 7.86 1.88 3.65
N MET A 127 7.86 2.14 2.34
CA MET A 127 8.65 3.22 1.74
C MET A 127 8.23 4.61 2.23
N PHE A 128 7.04 4.74 2.82
CA PHE A 128 6.54 6.00 3.37
C PHE A 128 6.93 6.14 4.85
N PRO A 129 7.53 7.27 5.26
CA PRO A 129 7.82 7.52 6.68
C PRO A 129 6.55 7.63 7.53
N GLU A 130 5.39 7.89 6.92
CA GLU A 130 4.10 7.95 7.60
C GLU A 130 3.46 6.57 7.80
N PHE A 131 4.07 5.48 7.30
CA PHE A 131 3.58 4.12 7.43
C PHE A 131 3.74 3.57 8.84
N ILE A 132 2.69 2.92 9.33
CA ILE A 132 2.68 2.15 10.57
C ILE A 132 2.01 0.80 10.28
N CYS A 133 2.76 -0.29 10.54
CA CYS A 133 2.25 -1.64 10.33
C CYS A 133 1.05 -1.90 11.25
N ARG A 134 -0.10 -2.21 10.65
CA ARG A 134 -1.30 -2.62 11.36
C ARG A 134 -1.35 -4.15 11.40
N ALA A 135 -0.96 -4.73 12.51
CA ALA A 135 -1.13 -6.17 12.73
C ALA A 135 -2.63 -6.52 12.77
N GLN A 136 -3.06 -7.46 11.91
CA GLN A 136 -4.36 -8.12 12.09
C GLN A 136 -4.26 -9.01 13.32
N ARG A 137 -4.63 -8.49 14.50
CA ARG A 137 -4.76 -9.33 15.70
C ARG A 137 -5.87 -10.35 15.46
N SER A 138 -5.48 -11.60 15.23
CA SER A 138 -6.36 -12.77 15.44
C SER A 138 -6.58 -12.90 16.94
N GLY A 139 -7.75 -12.44 17.43
CA GLY A 139 -8.16 -12.58 18.83
C GLY A 139 -8.90 -11.36 19.35
N TYR A 140 -10.22 -11.46 19.46
CA TYR A 140 -11.08 -10.47 20.10
C TYR A 140 -10.74 -10.28 21.58
N SER A 141 -10.63 -9.02 22.01
CA SER A 141 -11.38 -8.41 23.13
C SER A 141 -10.59 -7.23 23.70
N HIS A 142 -10.95 -6.01 23.30
CA HIS A 142 -11.36 -4.92 24.19
C HIS A 142 -11.42 -3.60 23.39
N ARG A 143 -12.65 -3.12 23.19
CA ARG A 143 -13.06 -1.74 22.90
C ARG A 143 -12.10 -0.91 22.03
N LEU A 144 -12.07 -1.17 20.72
CA LEU A 144 -11.77 -0.12 19.75
C LEU A 144 -13.10 0.46 19.30
N ARG A 145 -13.46 1.63 19.83
CA ARG A 145 -14.45 2.47 19.17
C ARG A 145 -13.80 2.89 17.84
N SER A 146 -14.42 2.49 16.74
CA SER A 146 -14.16 3.10 15.45
C SER A 146 -14.50 4.59 15.55
N ALA A 147 -13.47 5.42 15.61
CA ALA A 147 -13.59 6.86 15.37
C ALA A 147 -12.26 7.35 14.81
N ILE A 148 -12.37 7.92 13.61
CA ILE A 148 -11.56 9.03 13.13
C ILE A 148 -11.18 9.93 14.33
N LEU A 149 -9.89 10.23 14.48
CA LEU A 149 -9.25 10.97 15.58
C LEU A 149 -9.32 10.34 16.99
N GLU A 150 -8.20 9.80 17.49
CA GLU A 150 -7.55 10.32 18.71
C GLU A 150 -6.16 9.70 18.98
N ARG A 151 -5.32 10.53 19.61
CA ARG A 151 -3.89 10.38 19.92
C ARG A 151 -3.53 9.16 20.76
N ARG A 152 -2.48 8.44 20.33
CA ARG A 152 -1.16 8.23 21.00
C ARG A 152 -0.58 6.93 20.46
N LEU A 153 0.51 7.01 19.69
CA LEU A 153 1.25 5.85 19.22
C LEU A 153 2.66 5.91 19.81
N PRO A 154 3.05 4.90 20.59
CA PRO A 154 4.35 4.32 20.34
C PRO A 154 4.37 2.77 20.40
N ASP A 155 5.14 2.29 19.42
CA ASP A 155 6.03 1.13 19.33
C ASP A 155 5.51 -0.32 19.16
N GLN A 156 6.24 -1.00 18.27
CA GLN A 156 6.53 -2.44 18.17
C GLN A 156 6.02 -3.24 16.96
N SER A 157 6.97 -3.35 16.02
CA SER A 157 7.47 -4.47 15.22
C SER A 157 6.52 -5.33 14.36
N CYS A 158 6.83 -5.31 13.06
CA CYS A 158 6.55 -6.36 12.11
C CYS A 158 7.78 -7.27 12.01
N TYR A 159 7.77 -8.36 12.79
CA TYR A 159 8.65 -9.55 12.77
C TYR A 159 10.08 -9.41 12.22
N ASP A 160 11.07 -9.54 13.13
CA ASP A 160 12.40 -10.05 12.82
C ASP A 160 12.32 -11.58 12.58
N GLY A 161 12.81 -12.04 11.44
CA GLY A 161 13.27 -13.42 11.24
C GLY A 161 14.71 -13.38 10.76
N PRO A 162 15.59 -14.35 11.11
CA PRO A 162 15.26 -15.79 11.22
C PRO A 162 15.82 -16.49 12.47
N MET A 163 15.22 -17.63 12.86
CA MET A 163 15.88 -18.68 13.66
C MET A 163 15.43 -20.07 13.20
N ALA A 164 16.18 -20.64 12.26
CA ALA A 164 16.44 -22.07 12.13
C ALA A 164 17.93 -22.12 11.76
N GLY A 165 18.83 -22.82 12.43
CA GLY A 165 18.76 -23.95 13.36
C GLY A 165 20.09 -24.66 13.17
#